data_AF-A0A1V1I153-F1
#
_entry.id   AF-A0A1V1I153-F1
#
_cell.length_a   1.000
_cell.length_b   1.000
_cell.length_c   1.000
_cell.angle_alpha   90.00
_cell.angle_beta   90.00
_cell.angle_gamma   90.00
#
_symmetry.space_group_name_H-M   'P 1'
#
loop_
_entity.id
_entity.type
_entity.pdbx_description
1 polymer ?
#
loop_
_entity_poly.entity_id
_entity_poly.type
_entity_poly.pdbx_seq_one_letter_code
_entity_poly.pdbx_strand_id
1 'polypeptide(L)' 'MSNKNVNPNAKKALEEMKLEIANEIGVEANNKYGSNNTSYENSQLGGRVVGFMSKRLVKMSQQALLKQYNSKNDI' A
#
# COMPACT_ATOMS: atom_id res chain seq x y z
N MET A 1 -3.47 -17.55 13.69
CA MET A 1 -4.11 -16.22 13.65
C MET A 1 -4.57 -15.96 12.22
N SER A 2 -5.88 -15.90 11.98
CA SER A 2 -6.40 -15.57 10.64
C SER A 2 -6.18 -14.09 10.41
N ASN A 3 -5.27 -13.76 9.49
CA ASN A 3 -5.00 -12.40 9.04
C ASN A 3 -6.18 -11.93 8.18
N LYS A 4 -7.33 -11.67 8.82
CA LYS A 4 -8.51 -11.12 8.16
C LYS A 4 -8.23 -9.67 7.82
N ASN A 5 -8.46 -9.29 6.57
CA ASN A 5 -8.45 -7.88 6.18
C ASN A 5 -9.33 -7.07 7.12
N VAL A 6 -8.78 -5.99 7.70
CA VAL A 6 -9.48 -5.09 8.64
C VAL A 6 -10.80 -4.59 8.04
N ASN A 7 -10.82 -4.39 6.72
CA ASN A 7 -12.04 -4.16 5.96
C ASN A 7 -11.95 -4.94 4.63
N PRO A 8 -12.80 -5.95 4.39
CA PRO A 8 -12.78 -6.72 3.14
C PRO A 8 -13.11 -5.85 1.91
N ASN A 9 -13.87 -4.77 2.07
CA ASN A 9 -14.19 -3.84 0.98
C ASN A 9 -12.97 -3.03 0.53
N ALA A 10 -11.96 -2.87 1.40
CA ALA A 10 -10.72 -2.16 1.06
C ALA A 10 -9.78 -2.99 0.17
N LYS A 11 -10.03 -4.30 -0.01
CA LYS A 11 -9.13 -5.19 -0.75
C LYS A 11 -8.85 -4.68 -2.17
N LYS A 12 -9.89 -4.23 -2.89
CA LYS A 12 -9.74 -3.73 -4.26
C LYS A 12 -8.90 -2.45 -4.31
N ALA A 13 -9.23 -1.48 -3.45
CA ALA A 13 -8.48 -0.21 -3.36
C ALA A 13 -7.01 -0.42 -2.95
N LEU A 14 -6.74 -1.40 -2.07
CA LEU A 14 -5.38 -1.75 -1.67
C LEU A 14 -4.59 -2.43 -2.80
N GLU A 15 -5.23 -3.26 -3.61
CA GLU A 15 -4.57 -3.86 -4.78
C GLU A 15 -4.28 -2.81 -5.85
N GLU A 16 -5.20 -1.88 -6.09
CA GLU A 16 -4.97 -0.72 -6.98
C GLU A 16 -3.80 0.14 -6.47
N MET A 17 -3.78 0.49 -5.18
CA MET A 17 -2.65 1.22 -4.57
C MET A 17 -1.32 0.47 -4.73
N LYS A 18 -1.32 -0.85 -4.54
CA LYS A 18 -0.13 -1.69 -4.70
C LYS A 18 0.41 -1.60 -6.13
N LEU A 19 -0.48 -1.66 -7.13
CA LEU A 19 -0.11 -1.54 -8.54
C LEU A 19 0.40 -0.13 -8.88
N GLU A 20 -0.26 0.92 -8.38
CA GLU A 20 0.19 2.31 -8.53
C GLU A 20 1.60 2.50 -7.97
N ILE A 21 1.83 2.09 -6.72
CA ILE A 21 3.11 2.23 -6.06
C ILE A 21 4.18 1.41 -6.76
N ALA A 22 3.86 0.18 -7.18
CA ALA A 22 4.78 -0.67 -7.92
C ALA A 22 5.23 0.02 -9.22
N ASN A 23 4.30 0.62 -9.97
CA ASN A 23 4.60 1.41 -11.16
C ASN A 23 5.44 2.66 -10.83
N GLU A 24 5.12 3.40 -9.76
CA GLU A 24 5.85 4.61 -9.32
C GLU A 24 7.32 4.30 -8.98
N ILE A 25 7.60 3.15 -8.37
CA ILE A 25 8.96 2.76 -7.96
C ILE A 25 9.70 1.91 -9.00
N GLY A 26 9.12 1.75 -10.20
CA GLY A 26 9.71 0.97 -11.30
C GLY A 26 9.76 -0.54 -11.04
N VAL A 27 8.90 -1.04 -10.15
CA VAL A 27 8.70 -2.47 -9.91
C VAL A 27 7.58 -2.94 -10.81
N GLU A 28 7.92 -3.53 -11.96
CA GLU A 28 6.93 -4.14 -12.84
C GLU A 28 6.26 -5.33 -12.11
N ALA A 29 5.03 -5.10 -11.63
CA ALA A 29 4.22 -6.11 -10.95
C ALA A 29 4.04 -7.40 -11.78
N ASN A 30 4.23 -7.32 -13.10
CA ASN A 30 3.95 -8.40 -14.05
C ASN A 30 5.20 -9.14 -14.58
N ASN A 31 6.42 -8.62 -14.42
CA ASN A 31 7.59 -9.20 -15.11
C ASN A 31 8.71 -9.69 -14.16
N LYS A 32 8.71 -9.28 -12.88
CA LYS A 32 9.65 -9.83 -11.88
C LYS A 32 9.06 -10.84 -10.91
N TYR A 33 7.73 -10.97 -10.85
CA TYR A 33 7.06 -12.13 -10.24
C TYR A 33 7.04 -13.37 -11.16
N GLY A 34 7.72 -13.30 -12.31
CA GLY A 34 7.98 -14.45 -13.17
C GLY A 34 9.06 -15.36 -12.57
N SER A 35 8.86 -16.66 -12.74
CA SER A 35 9.55 -17.84 -12.17
C SER A 35 11.10 -17.89 -12.19
N ASN A 36 11.80 -16.84 -12.62
CA ASN A 36 13.24 -16.85 -12.91
C ASN A 36 14.08 -15.94 -12.00
N ASN A 37 13.48 -15.13 -11.11
CA ASN A 37 14.21 -14.38 -10.09
C ASN A 37 14.27 -15.17 -8.77
N THR A 38 15.35 -15.01 -8.01
CA THR A 38 15.47 -15.71 -6.72
C THR A 38 14.40 -15.24 -5.73
N SER A 39 13.90 -16.13 -4.87
CA SER A 39 12.92 -15.82 -3.82
C SER A 39 13.34 -14.62 -2.95
N TYR A 40 14.65 -14.40 -2.82
CA TYR A 40 15.25 -13.26 -2.13
C TYR A 40 14.94 -11.92 -2.81
N GLU A 41 15.10 -11.83 -4.14
CA GLU A 41 14.82 -10.62 -4.90
C GLU A 41 13.33 -10.29 -4.87
N ASN A 42 12.48 -11.30 -5.03
CA ASN A 42 11.03 -11.13 -4.94
C ASN A 42 10.59 -10.65 -3.55
N SER A 43 11.22 -11.15 -2.49
CA SER A 43 10.97 -10.71 -1.11
C SER A 43 11.41 -9.26 -0.88
N GLN A 44 12.56 -8.86 -1.40
CA GLN A 44 13.03 -7.48 -1.28
C GLN A 44 12.16 -6.48 -2.05
N LEU A 45 11.75 -6.82 -3.27
CA LEU A 45 10.87 -5.99 -4.09
C LEU A 45 9.47 -5.87 -3.47
N GLY A 46 8.90 -6.99 -3.02
CA GLY A 46 7.63 -7.01 -2.29
C GLY A 46 7.70 -6.18 -1.00
N GLY A 47 8.77 -6.31 -0.22
CA GLY A 47 9.00 -5.52 0.98
C GLY A 47 9.09 -4.02 0.71
N ARG A 48 9.72 -3.62 -0.39
CA ARG A 48 9.79 -2.22 -0.81
C ARG A 48 8.40 -1.66 -1.13
N VAL A 49 7.60 -2.36 -1.93
CA VAL A 49 6.22 -1.95 -2.27
C VAL A 49 5.38 -1.80 -1.00
N VAL A 50 5.40 -2.80 -0.12
CA VAL A 50 4.63 -2.77 1.15
C VAL A 50 5.09 -1.63 2.07
N GLY A 51 6.39 -1.31 2.09
CA GLY A 51 6.91 -0.16 2.83
C GLY A 51 6.37 1.18 2.32
N PHE A 52 6.31 1.37 1.00
CA PHE A 52 5.71 2.56 0.40
C PHE A 52 4.20 2.62 0.61
N MET A 53 3.49 1.50 0.49
CA MET A 53 2.05 1.40 0.81
C MET A 53 1.78 1.88 2.24
N SER A 54 2.57 1.41 3.20
CA SER A 54 2.42 1.78 4.61
C SER A 54 2.61 3.29 4.82
N LYS A 55 3.63 3.89 4.19
CA LYS A 55 3.86 5.35 4.25
C LYS A 55 2.69 6.14 3.65
N ARG A 56 2.13 5.69 2.52
CA ARG A 56 1.00 6.36 1.86
C ARG A 56 -0.27 6.28 2.69
N LEU A 57 -0.56 5.12 3.29
CA LEU A 57 -1.69 4.94 4.21
C LEU A 57 -1.57 5.82 5.46
N VAL A 58 -0.38 5.94 6.05
CA VAL A 58 -0.15 6.84 7.20
C VAL A 58 -0.39 8.30 6.80
N LYS A 59 0.12 8.73 5.64
CA LYS A 59 -0.11 10.09 5.12
C LYS A 59 -1.60 10.38 4.92
N MET A 60 -2.34 9.46 4.30
CA MET A 60 -3.79 9.59 4.11
C MET A 60 -4.52 9.66 5.45
N SER A 61 -4.13 8.83 6.42
CA SER A 61 -4.70 8.84 7.76
C SER A 61 -4.45 10.16 8.49
N GLN A 62 -3.23 10.71 8.42
CA GLN A 62 -2.90 12.02 8.98
C GLN A 62 -3.76 13.13 8.37
N GLN A 63 -3.93 13.15 7.05
CA GLN A 63 -4.78 14.12 6.37
C GLN A 63 -6.26 13.99 6.78
N ALA A 64 -6.77 12.76 6.89
CA ALA A 64 -8.14 12.51 7.35
C ALA A 64 -8.37 12.99 8.79
N LEU A 65 -7.41 12.74 9.68
CA LEU A 65 -7.46 13.21 11.07
C LEU A 65 -7.41 14.74 11.16
N LEU A 66 -6.53 15.39 10.40
CA LEU A 66 -6.46 16.85 10.34
C LEU A 66 -7.76 17.47 9.81
N LYS A 67 -8.32 16.90 8.75
CA LYS A 67 -9.62 17.34 8.21
C LYS A 67 -10.74 17.22 9.24
N GLN A 68 -10.77 16.11 9.97
CA GLN A 68 -11.74 15.89 11.04
C GLN A 68 -11.55 16.88 12.20
N TYR A 69 -10.30 17.20 12.55
CA TYR A 69 -9.99 18.18 13.58
C TYR A 69 -10.47 19.57 13.16
N ASN A 70 -10.08 20.06 11.98
CA ASN A 70 -10.48 21.39 11.50
C ASN A 70 -12.01 21.51 11.42
N SER A 71 -12.69 20.51 10.85
CA SER A 71 -14.16 20.49 10.75
C SER A 71 -14.89 20.53 12.11
N LYS A 72 -14.24 20.19 13.22
CA LYS A 72 -14.82 20.25 14.57
C LYS A 72 -14.56 21.58 15.27
N ASN A 73 -13.53 22.32 14.86
CA ASN A 73 -13.14 23.60 15.45
C ASN A 73 -13.64 24.81 14.63
N ASP A 74 -14.25 24.58 13.47
CA ASP A 74 -14.93 25.59 12.64
C ASP A 74 -16.39 25.86 13.08
N ILE A 75 -16.73 25.62 14.35
CA ILE A 75 -18.02 25.96 15.02
C ILE A 75 -17.71 26.80 16.25
#